data_AF-T1C003-F1
#
_entry.id   AF-T1C003-F1
#
_cell.length_a   1.000
_cell.length_b   1.000
_cell.length_c   1.000
_cell.angle_alpha   90.00
_cell.angle_beta   90.00
_cell.angle_gamma   90.00
#
_symmetry.space_group_name_H-M   'P 1'
#
loop_
_entity.id
_entity.type
_entity.pdbx_description
1 polymer ?
#
loop_
_entity_poly.entity_id
_entity_poly.type
_entity_poly.pdbx_seq_one_letter_code
_entity_poly.pdbx_strand_id
1 'polypeptide(L)'
;EDDKVHFIKDRCRKLGIKGTMFSQLERGETLTINKKRIKLKDVTNVEIGRKVVYATDSRPTSATIRAASDADILIHEATYADELKGFAKERKHSTAMEAAEIAKSAKARRLLLFHPSARYKDTGVLVKEARKVFKNTDMAYDGMKIHI
;
A
#
# COMPACT_ATOMS: atom_id res chain seq x y z
N GLU A 1 -6.88 -3.40 4.11
CA GLU A 1 -8.00 -3.14 5.03
C GLU A 1 -8.85 -2.07 4.40
N ASP A 2 -10.16 -2.13 4.60
CA ASP A 2 -11.06 -1.08 4.15
C ASP A 2 -11.03 0.10 5.13
N ASP A 3 -11.35 1.29 4.63
CA ASP A 3 -11.50 2.48 5.46
C ASP A 3 -12.63 2.27 6.48
N LYS A 4 -12.38 2.68 7.72
CA LYS A 4 -13.38 2.59 8.80
C LYS A 4 -13.87 3.98 9.17
N VAL A 5 -15.19 4.14 9.19
CA VAL A 5 -15.84 5.40 9.57
C VAL A 5 -16.29 5.30 11.03
N HIS A 6 -15.76 6.17 11.88
CA HIS A 6 -16.07 6.19 13.31
C HIS A 6 -16.82 7.45 13.69
N PHE A 7 -18.00 7.31 14.30
CA PHE A 7 -18.73 8.46 14.84
C PHE A 7 -18.01 9.07 16.06
N ILE A 8 -17.85 10.38 16.02
CA ILE A 8 -17.31 11.18 17.11
C ILE A 8 -18.42 11.34 18.16
N LYS A 9 -18.42 10.47 19.17
CA LYS A 9 -19.49 10.36 20.19
C LYS A 9 -19.88 11.71 20.80
N ASP A 10 -18.90 12.51 21.20
CA ASP A 10 -19.16 13.82 21.80
C ASP A 10 -19.81 14.81 20.85
N ARG A 11 -19.40 14.81 19.58
CA ARG A 11 -19.97 15.70 18.57
C ARG A 11 -21.40 15.28 18.23
N CYS A 12 -21.65 13.98 18.11
CA CYS A 12 -22.98 13.42 17.91
C CYS A 12 -23.93 13.81 19.06
N ARG A 13 -23.49 13.64 20.31
CA ARG A 13 -24.26 14.00 21.50
C ARG A 13 -24.58 15.50 21.56
N LYS A 14 -23.59 16.36 21.32
CA LYS A 14 -23.78 17.83 21.31
C LYS A 14 -24.74 18.31 20.21
N LEU A 15 -24.75 17.60 19.07
CA LEU A 15 -25.65 17.90 17.95
C LEU A 15 -27.01 17.22 18.10
N GLY A 16 -27.25 16.42 19.15
CA GLY A 16 -28.53 15.76 19.39
C GLY A 16 -28.82 14.57 18.46
N ILE A 17 -27.80 13.98 17.83
CA ILE A 17 -27.95 12.81 16.94
C ILE A 17 -28.30 11.58 17.78
N LYS A 18 -29.40 10.91 17.44
CA LYS A 18 -29.93 9.73 18.16
C LYS A 18 -30.60 8.73 17.22
N GLY A 19 -30.63 7.46 17.61
CA GLY A 19 -31.41 6.42 16.94
C GLY A 19 -31.13 6.29 15.45
N THR A 20 -32.17 6.33 14.63
CA THR A 20 -32.10 6.15 13.17
C THR A 20 -31.28 7.21 12.43
N MET A 21 -30.98 8.35 13.08
CA MET A 21 -30.16 9.42 12.51
C MET A 21 -28.74 8.96 12.14
N PHE A 22 -28.18 7.99 12.88
CA PHE A 22 -26.87 7.40 12.55
C PHE A 22 -26.92 6.70 11.19
N SER A 23 -27.89 5.81 10.98
CA SER A 23 -28.06 5.09 9.71
C SER A 23 -28.42 6.02 8.55
N GLN A 24 -29.18 7.09 8.79
CA GLN A 24 -29.44 8.12 7.77
C GLN A 24 -28.13 8.78 7.31
N LEU A 25 -27.26 9.17 8.25
CA LEU A 25 -25.96 9.75 7.91
C LEU A 25 -25.05 8.75 7.19
N GLU A 26 -25.03 7.48 7.61
CA GLU A 26 -24.25 6.42 6.93
C GLU A 26 -24.71 6.20 5.48
N ARG A 27 -25.99 6.36 5.18
CA ARG A 27 -26.53 6.35 3.81
C ARG A 27 -26.22 7.61 3.00
N GLY A 28 -25.50 8.58 3.58
CA GLY A 28 -25.14 9.83 2.92
C GLY A 28 -26.21 10.91 2.99
N GLU A 29 -27.27 10.72 3.78
CA GLU A 29 -28.31 11.73 3.96
C GLU A 29 -27.75 12.95 4.73
N THR A 30 -28.28 14.14 4.45
CA THR A 30 -27.98 15.35 5.21
C THR A 30 -29.10 15.63 6.20
N LEU A 31 -28.79 15.64 7.49
CA LEU A 31 -29.77 15.94 8.53
C LEU A 31 -29.84 17.43 8.82
N THR A 32 -31.02 17.92 9.20
CA THR A 32 -31.18 19.29 9.71
C THR A 32 -31.58 19.23 11.18
N ILE A 33 -30.69 19.67 12.07
CA ILE A 33 -30.93 19.69 13.52
C ILE A 33 -30.67 21.11 14.03
N ASN A 34 -31.62 21.70 14.76
CA ASN A 34 -31.50 23.07 15.29
C ASN A 34 -31.10 24.11 14.22
N LYS A 35 -31.70 24.05 13.03
CA LYS A 35 -31.39 24.88 11.85
C LYS A 35 -29.96 24.71 11.28
N LYS A 36 -29.18 23.72 11.73
CA LYS A 36 -27.88 23.35 11.18
C LYS A 36 -27.99 22.13 10.27
N ARG A 37 -27.34 22.19 9.11
CA ARG A 37 -27.18 21.04 8.21
C ARG A 37 -25.97 20.23 8.65
N ILE A 38 -26.14 18.92 8.81
CA ILE A 38 -25.12 18.00 9.29
C ILE A 38 -24.99 16.86 8.29
N LYS A 39 -23.77 16.62 7.82
CA LYS A 39 -23.37 15.49 6.97
C LYS A 39 -22.56 14.49 7.77
N LEU A 40 -22.40 13.28 7.25
CA LEU A 40 -21.61 12.21 7.88
C LEU A 40 -20.21 12.71 8.30
N LYS A 41 -19.48 13.34 7.36
CA LYS A 41 -18.15 13.91 7.59
C LYS A 41 -18.08 14.96 8.71
N ASP A 42 -19.20 15.59 9.06
CA ASP A 42 -19.23 16.57 10.13
C ASP A 42 -19.25 15.89 11.50
N VAL A 43 -19.46 14.59 11.59
CA VAL A 43 -19.60 13.86 12.85
C VAL A 43 -18.82 12.55 12.89
N THR A 44 -18.00 12.28 11.89
CA THR A 44 -17.15 11.09 11.82
C THR A 44 -15.69 11.44 11.62
N ASN A 45 -14.82 10.54 12.06
CA ASN A 45 -13.44 10.43 11.60
C ASN A 45 -13.34 9.21 10.68
N VAL A 46 -12.49 9.29 9.66
CA VAL A 46 -12.17 8.16 8.78
C VAL A 46 -10.78 7.66 9.17
N GLU A 47 -10.71 6.39 9.57
CA GLU A 47 -9.48 5.65 9.73
C GLU A 47 -9.15 5.00 8.37
N ILE A 48 -8.07 5.45 7.74
CA ILE A 48 -7.66 4.96 6.42
C ILE A 48 -7.08 3.56 6.56
N GLY A 49 -7.68 2.61 5.85
CA GLY A 49 -7.23 1.22 5.84
C GLY A 49 -5.86 1.08 5.18
N ARG A 50 -5.07 0.09 5.62
CA ARG A 50 -3.74 -0.16 5.06
C ARG A 50 -3.72 -1.31 4.07
N LYS A 51 -2.93 -1.18 3.01
CA LYS A 51 -2.76 -2.20 1.98
C LYS A 51 -1.30 -2.61 1.84
N VAL A 52 -1.04 -3.86 2.19
CA VAL A 52 0.26 -4.53 2.06
C VAL A 52 0.14 -5.60 0.99
N VAL A 53 1.08 -5.61 0.04
CA VAL A 53 1.16 -6.68 -0.96
C VAL A 53 2.52 -7.35 -0.87
N TYR A 54 2.52 -8.66 -0.76
CA TYR A 54 3.72 -9.49 -0.73
C TYR A 54 3.78 -10.36 -1.98
N ALA A 55 4.61 -9.96 -2.92
CA ALA A 55 4.87 -10.66 -4.17
C ALA A 55 6.14 -11.50 -4.02
N THR A 56 5.94 -12.80 -3.77
CA THR A 56 7.01 -13.80 -3.69
C THR A 56 7.54 -14.20 -5.07
N ASP A 57 8.48 -15.13 -5.09
CA ASP A 57 9.11 -15.73 -6.27
C ASP A 57 8.18 -15.79 -7.47
N SER A 58 8.44 -14.91 -8.42
CA SER A 58 7.60 -14.72 -9.59
C SER A 58 8.33 -13.93 -10.66
N ARG A 59 7.96 -14.18 -11.92
CA ARG A 59 8.27 -13.23 -12.99
C ARG A 59 7.35 -12.01 -12.88
N PRO A 60 7.78 -10.83 -13.37
CA PRO A 60 6.95 -9.64 -13.39
C PRO A 60 5.65 -9.93 -14.14
N THR A 61 4.52 -9.69 -13.47
CA THR A 61 3.20 -10.06 -13.99
C THR A 61 2.18 -8.97 -13.72
N SER A 62 1.22 -8.84 -14.65
CA SER A 62 0.11 -7.90 -14.51
C SER A 62 -0.78 -8.21 -13.30
N ALA A 63 -0.79 -9.47 -12.84
CA ALA A 63 -1.48 -9.86 -11.61
C ALA A 63 -0.91 -9.12 -10.39
N THR A 64 0.41 -9.00 -10.28
CA THR A 64 1.07 -8.26 -9.21
C THR A 64 0.75 -6.77 -9.30
N ILE A 65 0.73 -6.20 -10.50
CA ILE A 65 0.33 -4.79 -10.70
C ILE A 65 -1.10 -4.55 -10.17
N ARG A 66 -2.05 -5.42 -10.55
CA ARG A 66 -3.45 -5.30 -10.10
C ARG A 66 -3.56 -5.47 -8.58
N ALA A 67 -2.90 -6.47 -8.01
CA ALA A 67 -2.90 -6.69 -6.58
C ALA A 67 -2.31 -5.49 -5.82
N ALA A 68 -1.19 -4.95 -6.30
CA ALA A 68 -0.45 -3.84 -5.69
C ALA A 68 -1.00 -2.45 -5.99
N SER A 69 -2.10 -2.32 -6.74
CA SER A 69 -2.68 -1.00 -7.08
C SER A 69 -2.89 -0.17 -5.82
N ASP A 70 -2.23 0.98 -5.76
CA ASP A 70 -2.27 1.96 -4.67
C ASP A 70 -1.90 1.38 -3.28
N ALA A 71 -1.11 0.30 -3.24
CA ALA A 71 -0.65 -0.29 -1.99
C ALA A 71 0.23 0.68 -1.19
N ASP A 72 0.12 0.67 0.14
CA ASP A 72 1.03 1.42 1.01
C ASP A 72 2.45 0.86 0.93
N ILE A 73 2.56 -0.46 0.83
CA ILE A 73 3.83 -1.13 0.57
C ILE A 73 3.63 -2.31 -0.38
N LEU A 74 4.51 -2.39 -1.37
CA LEU A 74 4.74 -3.58 -2.16
C LEU A 74 6.06 -4.19 -1.71
N ILE A 75 6.01 -5.40 -1.17
CA ILE A 75 7.17 -6.23 -0.86
C ILE A 75 7.34 -7.18 -2.06
N HIS A 76 8.44 -7.07 -2.79
CA HIS A 76 8.64 -7.80 -4.05
C HIS A 76 10.02 -8.44 -4.11
N GLU A 77 10.08 -9.68 -4.60
CA GLU A 77 11.37 -10.34 -4.76
C GLU A 77 12.22 -9.63 -5.83
N ALA A 78 13.52 -9.53 -5.57
CA ALA A 78 14.49 -8.92 -6.46
C ALA A 78 15.77 -9.76 -6.43
N THR A 79 15.64 -11.01 -6.87
CA THR A 79 16.73 -11.99 -6.78
C THR A 79 17.98 -11.56 -7.54
N TYR A 80 17.81 -10.81 -8.65
CA TYR A 80 18.90 -10.40 -9.53
C TYR A 80 18.90 -8.90 -9.88
N ALA A 81 20.05 -8.39 -10.27
CA ALA A 81 20.20 -7.10 -10.95
C ALA A 81 19.79 -7.22 -12.42
N ASP A 82 19.53 -6.11 -13.09
CA ASP A 82 19.04 -6.09 -14.48
C ASP A 82 20.06 -6.67 -15.48
N GLU A 83 21.36 -6.54 -15.21
CA GLU A 83 22.42 -7.21 -16.00
C GLU A 83 22.24 -8.74 -16.09
N LEU A 84 21.58 -9.36 -15.11
CA LEU A 84 21.29 -10.79 -15.07
C LEU A 84 19.85 -11.13 -15.44
N LYS A 85 19.14 -10.24 -16.15
CA LYS A 85 17.75 -10.45 -16.57
C LYS A 85 17.51 -11.75 -17.33
N GLY A 86 18.47 -12.19 -18.15
CA GLY A 86 18.40 -13.49 -18.83
C GLY A 86 18.32 -14.66 -17.83
N PHE A 87 19.18 -14.62 -16.81
CA PHE A 87 19.21 -15.62 -15.74
C PHE A 87 17.98 -15.55 -14.84
N ALA A 88 17.49 -14.34 -14.56
CA ALA A 88 16.24 -14.14 -13.84
C ALA A 88 15.06 -14.79 -14.57
N LYS A 89 14.95 -14.63 -15.89
CA LYS A 89 13.94 -15.30 -16.71
C LYS A 89 14.05 -16.81 -16.68
N GLU A 90 15.25 -17.35 -16.89
CA GLU A 90 15.52 -18.79 -16.87
C GLU A 90 15.11 -19.42 -15.52
N ARG A 91 15.46 -18.74 -14.42
CA ARG A 91 15.15 -19.19 -13.05
C ARG A 91 13.78 -18.76 -12.55
N LYS A 92 12.97 -18.10 -13.38
CA LYS A 92 11.62 -17.60 -13.06
C LYS A 92 11.55 -16.61 -11.89
N HIS A 93 12.61 -15.84 -11.68
CA HIS A 93 12.69 -14.77 -10.69
C HIS A 93 12.66 -13.39 -11.34
N SER A 94 12.41 -12.35 -10.55
CA SER A 94 12.45 -10.94 -10.99
C SER A 94 13.81 -10.26 -10.80
N THR A 95 14.09 -9.25 -11.62
CA THR A 95 15.17 -8.30 -11.36
C THR A 95 14.72 -7.14 -10.47
N ALA A 96 15.65 -6.43 -9.84
CA ALA A 96 15.35 -5.23 -9.05
C ALA A 96 14.72 -4.12 -9.90
N MET A 97 15.18 -3.95 -11.15
CA MET A 97 14.55 -3.02 -12.10
C MET A 97 13.12 -3.40 -12.43
N GLU A 98 12.85 -4.68 -12.68
CA GLU A 98 11.50 -5.16 -12.97
C GLU A 98 10.55 -5.01 -11.78
N ALA A 99 11.01 -5.30 -10.56
CA ALA A 99 10.24 -5.07 -9.34
C ALA A 99 9.88 -3.57 -9.18
N ALA A 100 10.80 -2.67 -9.53
CA ALA A 100 10.57 -1.22 -9.52
C ALA A 100 9.55 -0.77 -10.58
N GLU A 101 9.58 -1.37 -11.78
CA GLU A 101 8.59 -1.13 -12.83
C GLU A 101 7.18 -1.58 -12.41
N ILE A 102 7.06 -2.73 -11.73
CA ILE A 102 5.81 -3.20 -11.15
C ILE A 102 5.31 -2.20 -10.11
N ALA A 103 6.16 -1.78 -9.17
CA ALA A 103 5.78 -0.81 -8.13
C ALA A 103 5.29 0.53 -8.71
N LYS A 104 6.03 1.04 -9.71
CA LYS A 104 5.66 2.27 -10.42
C LYS A 104 4.33 2.13 -11.14
N SER A 105 4.12 1.03 -11.85
CA SER A 105 2.88 0.76 -12.60
C SER A 105 1.68 0.59 -11.67
N ALA A 106 1.91 -0.02 -10.50
CA ALA A 106 0.90 -0.22 -9.47
C ALA A 106 0.62 1.06 -8.65
N LYS A 107 1.39 2.14 -8.84
CA LYS A 107 1.31 3.34 -7.98
C LYS A 107 1.44 3.01 -6.48
N ALA A 108 2.24 1.98 -6.16
CA ALA A 108 2.54 1.68 -4.77
C ALA A 108 3.22 2.89 -4.12
N ARG A 109 3.00 3.11 -2.83
CA ARG A 109 3.63 4.23 -2.10
C ARG A 109 5.08 3.93 -1.79
N ARG A 110 5.40 2.68 -1.43
CA ARG A 110 6.75 2.20 -1.11
C ARG A 110 7.00 0.82 -1.72
N LEU A 111 8.23 0.59 -2.17
CA LEU A 111 8.74 -0.71 -2.60
C LEU A 111 9.76 -1.22 -1.59
N LEU A 112 9.59 -2.44 -1.13
CA LEU A 112 10.57 -3.16 -0.33
C LEU A 112 11.04 -4.38 -1.11
N LEU A 113 12.29 -4.35 -1.55
CA LEU A 113 12.94 -5.48 -2.19
C LEU A 113 13.27 -6.54 -1.15
N PHE A 114 13.16 -7.82 -1.50
CA PHE A 114 13.65 -8.91 -0.67
C PHE A 114 14.14 -10.07 -1.54
N HIS A 115 14.55 -11.17 -0.90
CA HIS A 115 15.03 -12.39 -1.55
C HIS A 115 16.22 -12.17 -2.51
N PRO A 116 17.26 -11.41 -2.13
CA PRO A 116 18.41 -11.22 -3.00
C PRO A 116 19.21 -12.53 -3.14
N SER A 117 19.75 -12.79 -4.33
CA SER A 117 20.68 -13.92 -4.51
C SER A 117 21.91 -13.75 -3.62
N ALA A 118 22.35 -14.84 -2.98
CA ALA A 118 23.56 -14.88 -2.15
C ALA A 118 24.86 -14.45 -2.87
N ARG A 119 24.84 -14.30 -4.20
CA ARG A 119 25.94 -13.73 -4.98
C ARG A 119 26.24 -12.26 -4.63
N TYR A 120 25.24 -11.53 -4.15
CA TYR A 120 25.40 -10.12 -3.81
C TYR A 120 25.96 -9.98 -2.40
N LYS A 121 27.24 -9.58 -2.30
CA LYS A 121 27.85 -9.20 -1.01
C LYS A 121 27.29 -7.88 -0.48
N ASP A 122 26.90 -6.98 -1.40
CA ASP A 122 26.22 -5.71 -1.10
C ASP A 122 24.92 -5.65 -1.91
N THR A 123 23.79 -5.70 -1.22
CA THR A 123 22.46 -5.61 -1.83
C THR A 123 22.07 -4.18 -2.19
N GLY A 124 22.86 -3.18 -1.78
CA GLY A 124 22.69 -1.78 -2.14
C GLY A 124 22.77 -1.54 -3.65
N VAL A 125 23.42 -2.41 -4.42
CA VAL A 125 23.42 -2.37 -5.89
C VAL A 125 22.01 -2.52 -6.47
N LEU A 126 21.21 -3.42 -5.90
CA LEU A 126 19.82 -3.68 -6.31
C LEU A 126 18.92 -2.49 -5.97
N VAL A 127 19.12 -1.91 -4.78
CA VAL A 127 18.38 -0.71 -4.35
C VAL A 127 18.71 0.48 -5.25
N LYS A 128 20.00 0.72 -5.53
CA LYS A 128 20.43 1.81 -6.43
C LYS A 128 19.82 1.65 -7.82
N GLU A 129 19.78 0.43 -8.34
CA GLU A 129 19.15 0.14 -9.62
C GLU A 129 17.64 0.41 -9.60
N ALA A 130 16.91 -0.17 -8.66
CA ALA A 130 15.47 0.02 -8.51
C ALA A 130 15.09 1.50 -8.33
N ARG A 131 15.88 2.26 -7.56
CA ARG A 131 15.67 3.71 -7.32
C ARG A 131 15.77 4.57 -8.58
N LYS A 132 16.40 4.08 -9.67
CA LYS A 132 16.38 4.76 -10.97
C LYS A 132 14.97 4.81 -11.57
N VAL A 133 14.13 3.80 -11.26
CA VAL A 133 12.75 3.68 -11.76
C VAL A 133 11.74 4.12 -10.70
N PHE A 134 11.95 3.73 -9.44
CA PHE A 134 11.02 3.99 -8.34
C PHE A 134 11.78 4.44 -7.08
N LYS A 135 11.78 5.75 -6.80
CA LYS A 135 12.65 6.37 -5.77
C LYS A 135 12.42 5.84 -4.36
N ASN A 136 11.17 5.53 -3.97
CA ASN A 136 10.84 5.07 -2.62
C ASN A 136 11.04 3.55 -2.47
N THR A 137 12.30 3.13 -2.68
CA THR A 137 12.70 1.71 -2.63
C THR A 137 13.73 1.47 -1.54
N ASP A 138 13.54 0.41 -0.75
CA ASP A 138 14.51 -0.10 0.22
C ASP A 138 14.71 -1.62 0.05
N MET A 139 15.75 -2.18 0.68
CA MET A 139 15.99 -3.62 0.76
C MET A 139 15.64 -4.12 2.17
N ALA A 140 14.88 -5.21 2.25
CA ALA A 140 14.60 -5.91 3.48
C ALA A 140 15.85 -6.62 4.02
N TYR A 141 15.92 -6.76 5.33
CA TYR A 141 16.96 -7.51 6.03
C TYR A 141 16.36 -8.30 7.18
N ASP A 142 17.07 -9.31 7.65
CA ASP A 142 16.60 -10.20 8.72
C ASP A 142 16.28 -9.41 9.99
N GLY A 143 15.10 -9.62 10.54
CA GLY A 143 14.61 -8.92 11.74
C GLY A 143 14.12 -7.48 11.50
N MET A 144 14.07 -7.01 10.24
CA MET A 144 13.52 -5.71 9.90
C MET A 144 12.07 -5.58 10.36
N LYS A 145 11.73 -4.43 10.95
CA LYS A 145 10.36 -4.04 11.30
C LYS A 145 9.99 -2.78 10.53
N ILE A 146 8.78 -2.76 9.97
CA ILE A 146 8.26 -1.63 9.21
C ILE A 146 6.91 -1.23 9.80
N HIS A 147 6.75 0.07 10.03
CA HIS A 147 5.46 0.67 10.36
C HIS A 147 4.84 1.18 9.06
N ILE A 148 3.56 0.87 8.87
CA ILE A 148 2.80 1.22 7.68
C ILE A 148 1.74 2.23 8.09
#